data_AF-A0A256GUU1-F1
#
_entry.id   AF-A0A256GUU1-F1
#
_cell.length_a   1.000
_cell.length_b   1.000
_cell.length_c   1.000
_cell.angle_alpha   90.00
_cell.angle_beta   90.00
_cell.angle_gamma   90.00
#
_symmetry.space_group_name_H-M   'P 1'
#
loop_
_entity.id
_entity.type
_entity.pdbx_description
1 polymer ?
#
loop_
_entity_poly.entity_id
_entity_poly.type
_entity_poly.pdbx_seq_one_letter_code
_entity_poly.pdbx_strand_id
1 'polypeptide(L)' 'MSIPDHARANFQTLLRAASSGDLALMECADVATGEPRYVICAVGRDEGDFVFTPFGHLADGNPFEIYRPPEAST' A
#
# COMPACT_ATOMS: atom_id res chain seq x y z
N MET A 1 -15.61 -5.65 12.32
CA MET A 1 -14.58 -6.65 11.94
C MET A 1 -13.21 -6.16 12.35
N SER A 2 -12.32 -7.04 12.81
CA SER A 2 -10.93 -6.69 13.16
C SER A 2 -10.04 -6.76 11.92
N ILE A 3 -9.07 -5.84 11.81
CA ILE A 3 -8.06 -5.83 10.76
C ILE A 3 -7.12 -7.04 10.96
N PRO A 4 -6.84 -7.85 9.92
CA PRO A 4 -5.92 -8.97 10.02
C PRO A 4 -4.50 -8.57 10.47
N ASP A 5 -3.80 -9.47 11.17
CA ASP A 5 -2.46 -9.17 11.72
C ASP A 5 -1.43 -8.84 10.65
N HIS A 6 -1.45 -9.53 9.51
CA HIS A 6 -0.55 -9.24 8.39
C HIS A 6 -0.77 -7.82 7.84
N ALA A 7 -2.01 -7.34 7.77
CA ALA A 7 -2.32 -5.99 7.30
C ALA A 7 -1.81 -4.94 8.30
N ARG A 8 -1.94 -5.21 9.60
CA ARG A 8 -1.38 -4.35 10.65
C ARG A 8 0.16 -4.30 10.60
N ALA A 9 0.81 -5.45 10.43
CA ALA A 9 2.26 -5.54 10.32
C ALA A 9 2.78 -4.77 9.09
N ASN A 10 2.13 -4.95 7.94
CA ASN A 10 2.44 -4.19 6.71
C ASN A 10 2.30 -2.68 6.91
N PHE A 11 1.22 -2.25 7.57
CA PHE A 11 1.02 -0.84 7.89
C PHE A 11 2.12 -0.29 8.81
N GLN A 12 2.58 -1.06 9.81
CA GLN A 12 3.71 -0.66 10.64
C GLN A 12 5.01 -0.54 9.85
N THR A 13 5.27 -1.44 8.90
CA THR A 13 6.42 -1.32 7.99
C THR A 13 6.34 -0.06 7.14
N LEU A 14 5.15 0.25 6.62
CA LEU A 14 4.91 1.47 5.85
C LEU A 14 5.19 2.73 6.67
N LEU A 15 4.74 2.80 7.93
CA LEU A 15 5.01 3.93 8.83
C LEU A 15 6.50 4.12 9.11
N ARG A 16 7.25 3.02 9.26
CA ARG A 16 8.71 3.07 9.46
C ARG A 16 9.40 3.61 8.22
N ALA A 17 9.06 3.09 7.04
CA ALA A 17 9.59 3.58 5.77
C ALA A 17 9.27 5.07 5.55
N ALA A 18 8.03 5.49 5.85
CA ALA A 18 7.62 6.90 5.81
C ALA A 18 8.48 7.79 6.70
N SER A 19 8.73 7.34 7.94
CA SER A 19 9.54 8.09 8.92
C SER A 19 11.00 8.22 8.48
N SER A 20 11.51 7.23 7.74
CA SER A 20 12.87 7.24 7.19
C SER A 20 13.00 7.98 5.85
N GLY A 21 11.87 8.35 5.22
CA GLY A 21 11.86 8.92 3.87
C GLY A 21 12.00 7.89 2.75
N ASP A 22 11.85 6.60 3.07
CA ASP A 22 12.04 5.46 2.17
C ASP A 22 10.71 5.04 1.52
N LEU A 23 9.89 5.99 1.12
CA LEU A 23 8.66 5.72 0.34
C LEU A 23 8.86 6.05 -1.13
N ALA A 24 8.34 5.17 -1.98
CA ALA A 24 8.25 5.40 -3.40
C ALA A 24 6.80 5.25 -3.88
N LEU A 25 6.43 6.07 -4.86
CA LEU A 25 5.22 5.89 -5.64
C LEU A 25 5.62 5.37 -7.02
N MET A 26 5.04 4.26 -7.44
CA MET A 26 5.40 3.61 -8.71
C MET A 26 4.15 3.24 -9.49
N GLU A 27 4.21 3.35 -10.82
CA GLU A 27 3.22 2.75 -11.70
C GLU A 27 3.51 1.26 -11.85
N CYS A 28 2.52 0.40 -11.59
CA CYS A 28 2.60 -1.04 -11.74
C CYS A 28 1.39 -1.53 -12.52
N ALA A 29 1.57 -2.54 -13.38
CA ALA A 29 0.43 -3.21 -14.00
C ALA A 29 -0.19 -4.20 -13.01
N ASP A 30 -1.51 -4.13 -12.84
CA ASP A 30 -2.26 -5.17 -12.13
C ASP A 30 -2.06 -6.52 -12.85
N VAL A 31 -1.63 -7.55 -12.12
CA VAL A 31 -1.22 -8.83 -12.73
C VAL A 31 -2.38 -9.56 -13.41
N ALA A 32 -3.61 -9.36 -12.92
CA ALA A 32 -4.78 -10.05 -13.46
C ALA A 32 -5.36 -9.34 -14.69
N THR A 33 -5.31 -8.01 -14.73
CA THR A 33 -6.02 -7.18 -15.72
C THR A 33 -5.09 -6.45 -16.68
N GLY A 34 -3.83 -6.23 -16.30
CA GLY A 34 -2.86 -5.41 -17.04
C GLY A 34 -3.06 -3.90 -16.89
N GLU A 35 -4.05 -3.46 -16.11
CA GLU A 35 -4.33 -2.03 -15.92
C GLU A 35 -3.24 -1.34 -15.08
N PRO A 36 -2.84 -0.10 -15.42
CA PRO A 36 -1.89 0.64 -14.61
C PRO A 36 -2.50 1.02 -13.25
N ARG A 37 -1.74 0.80 -12.18
CA ARG A 37 -2.06 1.13 -10.80
C ARG A 37 -0.90 1.89 -10.20
N TYR A 38 -1.18 2.97 -9.46
CA TYR A 38 -0.17 3.71 -8.72
C TYR A 38 0.00 3.09 -7.34
N VAL A 39 1.14 2.45 -7.08
CA VAL A 39 1.40 1.65 -5.89
C VAL A 39 2.35 2.37 -4.95
N ILE A 40 1.97 2.41 -3.67
CA ILE A 40 2.80 2.88 -2.56
C ILE A 40 3.72 1.72 -2.16
N CYS A 41 5.02 1.98 -2.21
CA CYS A 41 6.04 1.00 -1.89
C CYS A 41 6.96 1.51 -0.79
N ALA A 42 7.37 0.62 0.12
CA ALA A 42 8.56 0.88 0.93
C ALA A 42 9.80 0.51 0.11
N VAL A 43 10.81 1.36 0.22
CA VAL A 43 12.13 1.17 -0.36
C VAL A 43 13.02 0.55 0.71
N GLY A 44 13.53 -0.63 0.43
CA GLY A 44 14.55 -1.30 1.22
C GLY A 44 15.85 -1.42 0.45
N ARG A 45 16.87 -1.96 1.12
CA ARG A 45 18.08 -2.44 0.45
C ARG A 45 18.28 -3.90 0.80
N ASP A 46 18.57 -4.70 -0.22
CA ASP A 46 18.97 -6.10 -0.07
C ASP A 46 20.20 -6.36 -0.94
N GLU A 47 21.26 -6.88 -0.33
CA GLU A 47 22.56 -7.13 -0.98
C GLU A 47 23.15 -5.95 -1.81
N GLY A 48 22.73 -4.72 -1.52
CA GLY A 48 23.17 -3.51 -2.23
C GLY A 48 22.19 -3.01 -3.29
N ASP A 49 21.17 -3.80 -3.63
CA ASP A 49 20.11 -3.45 -4.56
C ASP A 49 18.92 -2.83 -3.84
N PHE A 50 18.24 -1.91 -4.53
CA PHE A 50 16.98 -1.35 -4.04
C PHE A 50 15.84 -2.35 -4.21
N VAL A 51 15.18 -2.69 -3.11
CA VAL A 51 14.00 -3.56 -3.11
C VAL A 51 12.78 -2.71 -2.86
N PHE A 52 11.78 -2.85 -3.73
CA PHE A 52 10.51 -2.15 -3.61
C PHE A 52 9.43 -3.12 -3.16
N THR A 53 8.91 -2.92 -1.95
CA THR A 53 7.82 -3.75 -1.42
C THR A 53 6.49 -3.01 -1.56
N PRO A 54 5.58 -3.47 -2.45
CA PRO A 54 4.29 -2.84 -2.64
C PRO A 54 3.33 -3.16 -1.48
N PHE A 55 2.75 -2.14 -0.87
CA PHE A 55 1.79 -2.31 0.24
C PHE A 55 0.34 -2.00 -0.13
N GLY A 56 0.12 -1.17 -1.15
CA GLY A 56 -1.22 -0.86 -1.62
C GLY A 56 -1.18 0.11 -2.79
N HIS A 57 -2.25 0.12 -3.58
CA HIS A 57 -2.43 1.10 -4.64
C HIS A 57 -3.25 2.30 -4.15
N LEU A 58 -3.05 3.46 -4.78
CA LEU A 58 -3.92 4.61 -4.61
C LEU A 58 -5.32 4.28 -5.15
N ALA A 59 -6.32 4.94 -4.58
CA ALA A 59 -7.69 4.85 -5.07
C ALA A 59 -7.74 5.29 -6.53
N ASP A 60 -8.42 4.51 -7.36
CA ASP A 60 -8.60 4.82 -8.77
C ASP A 60 -9.77 5.81 -8.94
N GLY A 61 -9.54 7.06 -8.55
CA GLY A 61 -10.55 8.12 -8.53
C GLY A 61 -10.89 8.61 -7.11
N ASN A 62 -12.13 9.07 -6.90
CA ASN A 62 -12.57 9.67 -5.65
C ASN A 62 -12.74 8.61 -4.53
N PRO A 63 -11.91 8.61 -3.47
CA PRO A 63 -12.01 7.60 -2.42
C PRO A 63 -13.37 7.59 -1.70
N PHE A 64 -14.07 8.72 -1.65
CA PHE A 64 -15.38 8.84 -0.99
C PHE A 64 -16.51 8.17 -1.78
N GLU A 65 -16.32 7.94 -3.07
CA GLU A 65 -17.25 7.21 -3.93
C GLU A 65 -16.94 5.71 -3.96
N ILE A 66 -15.67 5.35 -3.76
CA ILE A 66 -15.15 3.99 -3.90
C ILE A 66 -15.20 3.22 -2.57
N TYR A 67 -15.03 3.90 -1.44
CA TYR A 67 -14.98 3.26 -0.12
C TYR A 67 -16.09 3.76 0.80
N ARG A 68 -16.74 2.82 1.49
CA ARG A 68 -17.60 3.13 2.65
C ARG A 68 -16.99 2.48 3.90
N PRO A 69 -16.93 3.19 5.04
CA PRO A 69 -16.53 2.57 6.28
C PRO A 69 -17.53 1.46 6.64
N PRO A 70 -17.10 0.41 7.36
CA PRO A 70 -18.04 -0.57 7.88
C PRO A 70 -19.07 0.14 8.76
N GLU A 71 -20.35 -0.20 8.59
CA GLU A 71 -21.42 0.34 9.43
C GLU A 71 -21.06 0.07 10.89
N ALA A 72 -21.13 1.12 11.72
CA ALA A 72 -20.94 0.97 13.15
C ALA A 72 -22.01 0.00 13.66
N SER A 73 -21.60 -1.19 14.10
CA SER A 73 -22.51 -2.11 14.77
C SER A 73 -23.00 -1.40 16.04
N THR A 74 -24.26 -0.96 16.03
CA THR A 74 -24.94 -0.41 17.21
C THR A 74 -25.28 -1.53 18.17
#